data_AF-A0A4Q3VI88-F1
#
_entry.id   AF-A0A4Q3VI88-F1
#
_cell.length_a   1.000
_cell.length_b   1.000
_cell.length_c   1.000
_cell.angle_alpha   90.00
_cell.angle_beta   90.00
_cell.angle_gamma   90.00
#
_symmetry.space_group_name_H-M   'P 1'
#
loop_
_entity.id
_entity.type
_entity.pdbx_description
1 polymer ?
#
loop_
_entity_poly.entity_id
_entity_poly.type
_entity_poly.pdbx_seq_one_letter_code
_entity_poly.pdbx_strand_id
1 'polypeptide(L)'
;MNCKRVQSQLGAFLDREMTGTETLAIREHLNACESCRTEADDLARLKTMMGALPDPEPAADFEERLLRAVRAERPVERVAAPRWKPIVGFLGVAAASMAVTLTILSSSQSKPIVSSGPQKDDIEFQVARDEAFNISDPSRGMTYFSVEHASR
;
A
#
# COMPACT_ATOMS: atom_id res chain seq x y z
N MET A 1 2.40 -22.70 -0.24
CA MET A 1 3.78 -22.26 0.07
C MET A 1 4.53 -23.36 0.81
N ASN A 2 5.88 -23.34 0.81
CA ASN A 2 6.69 -24.26 1.62
C ASN A 2 7.25 -23.55 2.87
N CYS A 3 7.61 -24.32 3.91
CA CYS A 3 8.07 -23.77 5.19
C CYS A 3 9.31 -22.88 5.02
N LYS A 4 10.33 -23.34 4.27
CA LYS A 4 11.58 -22.58 4.07
C LYS A 4 11.34 -21.15 3.56
N ARG A 5 10.44 -20.99 2.58
CA ARG A 5 10.08 -19.67 2.06
C ARG A 5 9.39 -18.84 3.14
N VAL A 6 8.42 -19.40 3.84
CA VAL A 6 7.68 -18.67 4.89
C VAL A 6 8.62 -18.22 5.99
N GLN A 7 9.46 -19.11 6.51
CA GLN A 7 10.46 -18.81 7.55
C GLN A 7 11.36 -17.63 7.17
N SER A 8 11.87 -17.62 5.93
CA SER A 8 12.69 -16.50 5.42
C SER A 8 11.94 -15.16 5.30
N GLN A 9 10.60 -15.19 5.27
CA GLN A 9 9.75 -14.01 5.11
C GLN A 9 9.07 -13.58 6.43
N LEU A 10 9.23 -14.32 7.54
CA LEU A 10 8.58 -14.00 8.82
C LEU A 10 8.98 -12.64 9.37
N GLY A 11 10.24 -12.21 9.17
CA GLY A 11 10.69 -10.87 9.56
C GLY A 11 9.87 -9.78 8.89
N ALA A 12 9.86 -9.78 7.55
CA ALA A 12 9.11 -8.83 6.73
C ALA A 12 7.59 -8.90 6.99
N PHE A 13 7.05 -10.09 7.24
CA PHE A 13 5.65 -10.27 7.64
C PHE A 13 5.35 -9.56 8.97
N LEU A 14 6.21 -9.73 9.99
CA LEU A 14 6.05 -9.06 11.28
C LEU A 14 6.25 -7.54 11.19
N ASP A 15 7.13 -7.09 10.30
CA ASP A 15 7.39 -5.65 10.04
C ASP A 15 6.38 -5.00 9.09
N ARG A 16 5.41 -5.76 8.58
CA ARG A 16 4.36 -5.28 7.65
C ARG A 16 4.89 -4.75 6.31
N GLU A 17 6.01 -5.30 5.85
CA GLU A 17 6.69 -4.87 4.62
C GLU A 17 6.27 -5.64 3.36
N MET A 18 5.15 -6.36 3.44
CA MET A 18 4.66 -7.26 2.39
C MET A 18 3.39 -6.73 1.73
N THR A 19 3.15 -7.13 0.49
CA THR A 19 1.87 -6.85 -0.18
C THR A 19 0.73 -7.63 0.48
N GLY A 20 -0.52 -7.21 0.28
CA GLY A 20 -1.67 -7.92 0.85
C GLY A 20 -1.74 -9.39 0.38
N THR A 21 -1.46 -9.65 -0.90
CA THR A 21 -1.44 -11.02 -1.44
C THR A 21 -0.39 -11.92 -0.79
N GLU A 22 0.81 -11.40 -0.53
CA GLU A 22 1.87 -12.16 0.13
C GLU A 22 1.57 -12.40 1.61
N THR A 23 1.02 -11.39 2.27
CA THR A 23 0.57 -11.46 3.67
C THR A 23 -0.48 -12.56 3.85
N LEU A 24 -1.45 -12.64 2.93
CA LEU A 24 -2.46 -13.71 2.95
C LEU A 24 -1.85 -15.09 2.77
N ALA A 25 -0.95 -15.26 1.81
CA ALA A 25 -0.32 -16.55 1.55
C ALA A 25 0.50 -17.04 2.76
N ILE A 26 1.19 -16.15 3.46
CA ILE A 26 1.88 -16.48 4.71
C ILE A 26 0.89 -16.81 5.82
N ARG A 27 -0.16 -16.00 6.02
CA ARG A 27 -1.17 -16.24 7.05
C ARG A 27 -1.87 -17.59 6.88
N GLU A 28 -2.24 -17.94 5.65
CA GLU A 28 -2.82 -19.24 5.32
C GLU A 28 -1.87 -20.38 5.70
N HIS A 29 -0.57 -20.22 5.44
CA HIS A 29 0.43 -21.21 5.86
C HIS A 29 0.58 -21.29 7.39
N LEU A 30 0.60 -20.17 8.11
CA LEU A 30 0.68 -20.15 9.58
C LEU A 30 -0.54 -20.78 10.25
N ASN A 31 -1.71 -20.68 9.63
CA ASN A 31 -2.92 -21.36 10.09
C ASN A 31 -2.77 -22.89 9.97
N ALA A 32 -2.11 -23.38 8.92
CA ALA A 32 -1.95 -24.81 8.65
C ALA A 32 -0.67 -25.44 9.23
N CYS A 33 0.35 -24.65 9.58
CA CYS A 33 1.68 -25.14 9.97
C CYS A 33 2.11 -24.64 11.36
N GLU A 34 2.12 -25.56 12.33
CA GLU A 34 2.48 -25.25 13.71
C GLU A 34 3.96 -24.84 13.89
N SER A 35 4.89 -25.44 13.13
CA SER A 35 6.31 -25.10 13.25
C SER A 35 6.58 -23.66 12.83
N CYS A 36 5.99 -23.21 11.71
CA CYS A 36 6.13 -21.85 11.23
C CYS A 36 5.41 -20.84 12.14
N ARG A 37 4.30 -21.24 12.77
CA ARG A 37 3.61 -20.42 13.76
C ARG A 37 4.45 -20.21 15.01
N THR A 38 5.05 -21.29 15.53
CA THR A 38 5.95 -21.22 16.70
C THR A 38 7.13 -20.28 16.43
N GLU A 39 7.74 -20.40 15.25
CA GLU A 39 8.85 -19.53 14.85
C GLU A 39 8.43 -18.05 14.71
N ALA A 40 7.23 -17.79 14.17
CA ALA A 40 6.69 -16.44 14.10
C ALA A 40 6.46 -15.85 15.50
N ASP A 41 5.93 -16.65 16.44
CA ASP A 41 5.71 -16.24 17.83
C ASP A 41 7.03 -15.97 18.55
N ASP A 42 8.06 -16.79 18.34
CA ASP A 42 9.39 -16.60 18.92
C ASP A 42 10.05 -15.32 18.40
N LEU A 43 9.97 -15.06 17.10
CA LEU A 43 10.45 -13.82 16.50
C LEU A 43 9.68 -12.60 17.03
N ALA A 44 8.36 -12.71 17.19
CA ALA A 44 7.54 -11.64 17.76
C ALA A 44 7.96 -11.33 19.21
N ARG A 45 8.18 -12.35 20.04
CA ARG A 45 8.67 -12.20 21.42
C ARG A 45 10.03 -11.52 21.46
N LEU A 46 10.96 -11.92 20.60
CA LEU A 46 12.28 -11.29 20.50
C LEU A 46 12.15 -9.80 20.17
N LYS A 47 11.32 -9.45 19.17
CA LYS A 47 11.04 -8.05 18.81
C LYS A 47 10.44 -7.27 19.97
N THR A 48 9.51 -7.84 20.73
CA THR A 48 8.94 -7.19 21.92
C THR A 48 9.99 -6.94 22.99
N MET A 49 10.88 -7.90 23.25
CA MET A 49 11.97 -7.71 24.22
C MET A 49 12.93 -6.60 23.77
N MET A 50 13.24 -6.52 22.48
CA MET A 50 14.08 -5.46 21.92
C MET A 50 13.40 -4.09 21.99
N GLY A 51 12.09 -4.02 21.74
CA GLY A 51 11.31 -2.79 21.86
C GLY A 51 11.12 -2.30 23.30
N ALA A 52 11.43 -3.13 24.30
CA ALA A 52 11.38 -2.74 25.71
C ALA A 52 12.68 -2.08 26.20
N LEU A 53 13.71 -1.97 25.36
CA LEU A 53 14.91 -1.21 25.71
C LEU A 53 14.57 0.29 25.83
N PRO A 54 15.24 1.03 26.74
CA PRO A 54 15.08 2.47 26.83
C PRO A 54 15.43 3.16 25.52
N ASP A 55 14.59 4.11 25.10
CA ASP A 55 14.90 4.94 23.96
C ASP A 55 16.12 5.83 24.25
N PRO A 56 17.05 5.99 23.29
CA PRO A 56 18.17 6.89 23.47
C PRO A 56 17.67 8.35 23.47
N GLU A 57 18.10 9.12 24.47
CA GLU A 57 17.78 10.55 24.54
C GLU A 57 18.43 11.27 23.34
N PRO A 58 17.66 12.02 22.53
CA PRO A 58 18.20 12.78 21.42
C PRO A 58 19.08 13.95 21.91
N ALA A 59 19.92 14.47 21.02
CA ALA A 59 20.69 15.68 21.33
C ALA A 59 19.75 16.86 21.64
N ALA A 60 20.15 17.77 22.54
CA ALA A 60 19.32 18.89 22.98
C ALA A 60 18.86 19.83 21.84
N ASP A 61 19.59 19.87 20.72
CA ASP A 61 19.29 20.66 19.53
C ASP A 61 18.54 19.88 18.43
N PHE A 62 18.20 18.60 18.68
CA PHE A 62 17.59 17.71 17.69
C PHE A 62 16.27 18.27 17.14
N GLU A 63 15.38 18.72 18.02
CA GLU A 63 14.06 19.25 17.64
C GLU A 63 14.20 20.47 16.71
N GLU A 64 15.07 21.42 17.07
CA GLU A 64 15.32 22.61 16.25
C GLU A 64 15.90 22.23 14.88
N ARG A 65 16.89 21.32 14.86
CA ARG A 65 17.49 20.83 13.61
C ARG A 65 16.47 20.11 12.73
N LEU A 66 15.60 19.28 13.31
CA LEU A 66 14.56 18.55 12.61
C LEU A 66 13.54 19.52 11.99
N LEU A 67 13.01 20.46 12.78
CA LEU A 67 12.06 21.45 12.30
C LEU A 67 12.64 22.34 11.20
N ARG A 68 13.92 22.71 11.31
CA ARG A 68 14.62 23.46 10.27
C ARG A 68 14.74 22.65 8.98
N ALA A 69 15.11 21.37 9.07
CA ALA A 69 15.24 20.48 7.92
C ALA A 69 13.89 20.28 7.21
N VAL A 70 12.82 19.96 7.95
CA VAL A 70 11.48 19.76 7.40
C VAL A 70 10.94 21.03 6.72
N ARG A 71 11.22 22.23 7.28
CA ARG A 71 10.81 23.50 6.66
C ARG A 71 11.63 23.87 5.42
N ALA A 72 12.87 23.40 5.34
CA ALA A 72 13.75 23.65 4.20
C ALA A 72 13.41 22.77 2.99
N GLU A 73 12.76 21.62 3.22
CA GLU A 73 12.17 20.80 2.16
C GLU A 73 11.02 21.57 1.50
N ARG A 74 11.30 22.20 0.35
CA ARG A 74 10.26 22.78 -0.49
C ARG A 74 9.47 21.65 -1.15
N PRO A 75 8.12 21.74 -1.21
CA PRO A 75 7.37 20.83 -2.05
C PRO A 75 7.92 20.93 -3.47
N VAL A 76 8.23 19.78 -4.08
CA VAL A 76 8.65 19.71 -5.48
C VAL A 76 7.54 20.34 -6.29
N GLU A 77 7.76 21.60 -6.68
CA GLU A 77 6.79 22.37 -7.45
C GLU A 77 6.73 21.68 -8.81
N ARG A 78 5.73 20.80 -8.99
CA ARG A 78 5.47 20.17 -10.27
C ARG A 78 5.09 21.30 -11.19
N VAL A 79 6.05 21.83 -11.92
CA VAL A 79 5.83 22.87 -12.92
C VAL A 79 4.75 22.34 -13.85
N ALA A 80 3.54 22.87 -13.70
CA ALA A 80 2.40 22.43 -14.47
C ALA A 80 2.63 22.89 -15.91
N ALA A 81 3.18 22.00 -16.72
CA ALA A 81 3.35 22.27 -18.14
C ALA A 81 1.97 22.61 -18.75
N PRO A 82 1.87 23.63 -19.62
CA PRO A 82 0.57 24.09 -20.05
C PRO A 82 -0.14 23.07 -20.95
N ARG A 83 -1.29 22.56 -20.48
CA ARG A 83 -2.09 21.47 -21.08
C ARG A 83 -2.80 21.78 -22.42
N TRP A 84 -2.55 22.93 -23.04
CA TRP A 84 -3.21 23.38 -24.27
C TRP A 84 -2.44 23.00 -25.55
N LYS A 85 -1.17 22.60 -25.44
CA LYS A 85 -0.36 22.14 -26.58
C LYS A 85 -0.89 20.87 -27.30
N PRO A 86 -1.51 19.86 -26.66
CA PRO A 86 -1.98 18.68 -27.39
C PRO A 86 -3.35 18.83 -28.06
N ILE A 87 -4.15 19.84 -27.71
CA ILE A 87 -5.52 20.01 -28.24
C ILE A 87 -5.49 20.40 -29.73
N VAL A 88 -4.46 21.14 -30.16
CA VAL A 88 -4.31 21.58 -31.56
C VAL A 88 -3.96 20.41 -32.50
N GLY A 89 -3.41 19.31 -31.98
CA GLY A 89 -3.08 18.11 -32.77
C GLY A 89 -4.22 17.10 -32.93
N PHE A 90 -5.18 17.06 -32.00
CA PHE A 90 -6.19 15.99 -31.94
C PHE A 90 -7.43 16.22 -32.83
N LEU A 91 -7.71 17.46 -33.26
CA LEU A 91 -8.84 17.75 -34.15
C LEU A 91 -8.68 17.16 -35.57
N GLY A 92 -7.46 16.81 -35.99
CA GLY A 92 -7.22 16.19 -37.31
C GLY A 92 -7.47 14.67 -37.36
N VAL A 93 -7.39 13.96 -36.24
CA VAL A 93 -7.37 12.47 -36.22
C VAL A 93 -8.73 11.86 -35.86
N ALA A 94 -9.57 12.57 -35.09
CA ALA A 94 -10.85 12.04 -34.61
C ALA A 94 -11.85 11.68 -35.74
N ALA A 95 -11.87 12.43 -36.85
CA ALA A 95 -12.79 12.19 -37.96
C ALA A 95 -12.54 10.87 -38.71
N ALA A 96 -11.30 10.38 -38.74
CA ALA A 96 -10.94 9.15 -39.47
C ALA A 96 -11.26 7.87 -38.68
N SER A 97 -11.17 7.91 -37.35
CA SER A 97 -11.33 6.72 -36.50
C SER A 97 -12.79 6.27 -36.35
N MET A 98 -13.74 7.20 -36.33
CA MET A 98 -15.17 6.91 -36.09
C MET A 98 -15.84 6.15 -37.24
N ALA A 99 -15.35 6.35 -38.47
CA ALA A 99 -15.83 5.62 -39.66
C ALA A 99 -15.38 4.14 -39.66
N VAL A 100 -14.19 3.86 -39.13
CA VAL A 100 -13.60 2.51 -39.08
C VAL A 100 -14.22 1.68 -37.94
N THR A 101 -14.52 2.29 -36.80
CA THR A 101 -15.15 1.57 -35.68
C THR A 101 -16.59 1.15 -35.96
N LEU A 102 -17.36 1.98 -36.70
CA LEU A 102 -18.74 1.66 -37.09
C LEU A 102 -18.82 0.49 -38.08
N THR A 103 -17.81 0.29 -38.91
CA THR A 103 -17.75 -0.85 -39.84
C THR A 103 -17.35 -2.16 -39.16
N ILE A 104 -16.56 -2.11 -38.08
CA ILE A 104 -16.07 -3.30 -37.36
C ILE A 104 -17.09 -3.82 -36.33
N LEU A 105 -17.89 -2.94 -35.70
CA LEU A 105 -18.87 -3.34 -34.69
C LEU A 105 -20.13 -4.03 -35.26
N SER A 106 -20.38 -3.91 -36.57
CA SER A 106 -21.54 -4.54 -37.23
C SER A 106 -21.33 -6.03 -37.56
N SER A 107 -20.07 -6.50 -37.60
CA SER A 107 -19.75 -7.86 -38.08
C SER A 107 -19.44 -8.89 -36.99
N SER A 108 -19.35 -8.50 -35.72
CA SER A 108 -19.00 -9.42 -34.64
C SER A 108 -20.16 -9.65 -33.67
N GLN A 109 -21.14 -10.44 -34.11
CA GLN A 109 -22.09 -11.07 -33.20
C GLN A 109 -21.47 -12.38 -32.68
N SER A 110 -20.87 -12.32 -31.49
CA SER A 110 -20.55 -13.52 -30.71
C SER A 110 -21.22 -13.47 -29.34
N LYS A 111 -21.86 -14.58 -28.98
CA LYS A 111 -22.68 -14.75 -27.77
C LYS A 111 -21.80 -14.65 -26.51
N PRO A 112 -22.30 -14.05 -25.41
CA PRO A 112 -21.57 -14.01 -24.16
C PRO A 112 -21.53 -15.41 -23.52
N ILE A 113 -20.32 -15.89 -23.22
CA ILE A 113 -20.09 -17.04 -22.35
C ILE A 113 -20.07 -16.52 -20.90
N VAL A 114 -21.08 -16.91 -20.12
CA VAL A 114 -21.11 -16.72 -18.68
C VAL A 114 -20.19 -17.76 -18.05
N SER A 115 -19.11 -17.30 -17.43
CA SER A 115 -18.24 -18.12 -16.59
C SER A 115 -18.46 -17.71 -15.15
N SER A 116 -19.05 -18.59 -14.35
CA SER A 116 -19.07 -18.49 -12.89
C SER A 116 -17.73 -19.01 -12.37
N GLY A 117 -16.81 -18.09 -12.08
CA GLY A 117 -15.58 -18.33 -11.31
C GLY A 117 -15.80 -18.10 -9.82
N PRO A 118 -15.08 -18.80 -8.91
CA PRO A 118 -15.42 -18.86 -7.50
C PRO A 118 -14.95 -17.62 -6.71
N GLN A 119 -15.76 -17.22 -5.73
CA GLN A 119 -15.40 -16.58 -4.44
C GLN A 119 -14.25 -15.55 -4.48
N LYS A 120 -14.41 -14.46 -5.25
CA LYS A 120 -13.48 -13.32 -5.27
C LYS A 120 -13.65 -12.39 -4.06
N ASP A 121 -14.88 -12.38 -3.56
CA ASP A 121 -15.45 -11.46 -2.60
C ASP A 121 -14.65 -11.47 -1.30
N ASP A 122 -14.31 -12.68 -0.82
CA ASP A 122 -13.61 -12.88 0.45
C ASP A 122 -12.10 -12.62 0.35
N ILE A 123 -11.48 -12.83 -0.81
CA ILE A 123 -10.05 -12.58 -1.01
C ILE A 123 -9.81 -11.09 -1.19
N GLU A 124 -10.61 -10.42 -2.01
CA GLU A 124 -10.50 -8.97 -2.26
C GLU A 124 -10.68 -8.16 -0.96
N PHE A 125 -11.66 -8.54 -0.13
CA PHE A 125 -11.85 -7.93 1.19
C PHE A 125 -10.66 -8.16 2.13
N GLN A 126 -10.08 -9.36 2.12
CA GLN A 126 -8.93 -9.68 2.97
C GLN A 126 -7.64 -8.99 2.53
N VAL A 127 -7.38 -8.90 1.22
CA VAL A 127 -6.26 -8.13 0.67
C VAL A 127 -6.42 -6.66 1.02
N ALA A 128 -7.60 -6.08 0.78
CA ALA A 128 -7.87 -4.68 1.07
C ALA A 128 -7.71 -4.35 2.56
N ARG A 129 -8.14 -5.24 3.47
CA ARG A 129 -7.94 -5.10 4.92
C ARG A 129 -6.46 -5.10 5.28
N ASP A 130 -5.68 -6.02 4.73
CA ASP A 130 -4.25 -6.15 5.03
C ASP A 130 -3.46 -4.94 4.49
N GLU A 131 -3.80 -4.47 3.29
CA GLU A 131 -3.23 -3.24 2.72
C GLU A 131 -3.60 -2.01 3.53
N ALA A 132 -4.86 -1.87 3.97
CA ALA A 132 -5.30 -0.78 4.83
C ALA A 132 -4.57 -0.78 6.19
N PHE A 133 -4.30 -1.95 6.76
CA PHE A 133 -3.59 -2.07 8.03
C PHE A 133 -2.09 -1.79 7.91
N ASN A 134 -1.48 -2.08 6.75
CA ASN A 134 -0.09 -1.73 6.45
C ASN A 134 0.09 -0.22 6.20
N ILE A 135 -0.93 0.47 5.69
CA ILE A 135 -0.90 1.94 5.50
C ILE A 135 -1.11 2.70 6.82
N SER A 136 -1.74 2.07 7.82
CA SER A 136 -2.12 2.70 9.09
C SER A 136 -0.99 2.92 10.12
N ASP A 137 0.27 3.01 9.68
CA ASP A 137 1.36 3.48 10.54
C ASP A 137 1.15 4.97 10.87
N PRO A 138 0.89 5.35 12.14
CA PRO A 138 0.64 6.74 12.53
C PRO A 138 1.86 7.64 12.35
N SER A 139 3.05 7.06 12.12
CA SER A 139 4.28 7.82 11.89
C SER A 139 4.36 8.45 10.48
N ARG A 140 3.43 8.12 9.57
CA ARG A 140 3.25 8.81 8.28
C ARG A 140 2.04 9.74 8.30
N GLY A 141 2.17 10.85 9.03
CA GLY A 141 1.39 12.07 8.77
C GLY A 141 0.03 12.12 9.44
N MET A 142 0.00 12.22 10.77
CA MET A 142 -1.08 12.97 11.44
C MET A 142 -0.55 14.33 11.89
N THR A 143 -1.06 15.36 11.25
CA THR A 143 -1.11 16.71 11.81
C THR A 143 -1.62 16.64 13.24
N TYR A 144 -0.82 17.10 14.19
CA TYR A 144 -1.25 17.37 15.56
C TYR A 144 -2.45 18.33 15.50
N PHE A 145 -3.66 17.78 15.62
CA PHE A 145 -4.83 18.56 15.97
C PHE A 145 -4.75 18.78 17.48
N SER A 146 -4.20 19.94 17.87
CA SER A 146 -4.25 20.39 19.26
C SER A 146 -5.70 20.48 19.71
N VAL A 147 -6.11 19.52 20.54
CA VAL A 147 -7.27 19.70 21.41
C VAL A 147 -6.77 20.55 22.58
N GLU A 148 -6.92 21.86 22.45
CA GLU A 148 -6.92 22.73 23.63
C GLU A 148 -8.14 22.36 24.47
N HIS A 149 -7.89 21.83 25.66
CA HIS A 149 -8.86 21.84 26.75
C HIS A 149 -8.27 22.53 27.97
N ALA A 150 -9.06 23.51 28.42
CA ALA A 150 -9.17 24.09 29.76
C ALA A 150 -8.16 25.16 30.21
N SER A 151 -8.64 26.40 30.34
CA SER A 151 -9.17 26.89 31.64
C SER A 151 -9.40 28.42 31.67
N ARG A 152 -10.67 28.85 31.58
CA ARG A 152 -11.36 29.77 32.52
C ARG A 152 -12.76 30.10 32.06
#